data_AF-A0A7C7MYX9-F1
#
_entry.id   AF-A0A7C7MYX9-F1
#
_cell.length_a   1.000
_cell.length_b   1.000
_cell.length_c   1.000
_cell.angle_alpha   90.00
_cell.angle_beta   90.00
_cell.angle_gamma   90.00
#
_symmetry.space_group_name_H-M   'P 1'
#
loop_
_entity.id
_entity.type
_entity.pdbx_description
1 polymer ?
#
loop_
_entity_poly.entity_id
_entity_poly.type
_entity_poly.pdbx_seq_one_letter_code
_entity_poly.pdbx_strand_id
1 'polypeptide(L)' 'GLCELAAMECDVVLCGVVGSVGLRPILSAIESGNRIALANKEPMVMAGDLMFCRCHLPK' A
#
# COMPACT_ATOMS: atom_id res chain seq x y z
N GLY A 1 -2.97 4.52 13.90
CA GLY A 1 -3.16 5.67 13.00
C GLY A 1 -3.36 5.25 11.55
N LEU A 2 -2.51 5.73 10.63
CA LEU A 2 -2.66 5.45 9.19
C LEU A 2 -2.48 3.96 8.83
N CYS A 3 -1.56 3.24 9.49
CA CYS A 3 -1.39 1.80 9.25
C CYS A 3 -2.62 0.99 9.66
N GLU A 4 -3.21 1.29 10.82
CA GLU A 4 -4.46 0.66 11.26
C GLU A 4 -5.59 0.95 10.27
N LEU A 5 -5.75 2.21 9.85
CA LEU A 5 -6.76 2.59 8.87
C LEU A 5 -6.58 1.86 7.53
N ALA A 6 -5.33 1.76 7.05
CA ALA A 6 -5.01 1.10 5.78
C ALA A 6 -5.21 -0.43 5.84
N ALA A 7 -5.12 -1.03 7.03
CA ALA A 7 -5.34 -2.45 7.25
C ALA A 7 -6.82 -2.83 7.46
N MET A 8 -7.73 -1.85 7.59
CA MET A 8 -9.16 -2.12 7.67
C MET A 8 -9.66 -2.75 6.37
N GLU A 9 -10.54 -3.74 6.46
CA GLU A 9 -11.13 -4.41 5.30
C GLU A 9 -11.88 -3.40 4.43
N CYS A 10 -11.51 -3.30 3.17
CA CYS A 10 -12.16 -2.45 2.18
C CYS A 10 -11.83 -2.91 0.76
N ASP A 11 -12.61 -2.45 -0.22
CA ASP A 11 -12.35 -2.80 -1.61
C ASP A 11 -11.04 -2.21 -2.14
N VAL A 12 -10.76 -0.94 -1.78
CA VAL A 12 -9.63 -0.17 -2.31
C VAL A 12 -9.07 0.80 -1.26
N VAL A 13 -7.75 0.80 -1.09
CA VAL A 13 -6.98 1.83 -0.35
C VAL A 13 -6.28 2.75 -1.36
N LEU A 14 -6.64 4.04 -1.37
CA LEU A 14 -5.98 5.06 -2.20
C LEU A 14 -4.81 5.70 -1.44
N CYS A 15 -3.58 5.52 -1.93
CA CYS A 15 -2.42 6.23 -1.39
C CYS A 15 -2.34 7.65 -1.96
N GLY A 16 -2.90 8.62 -1.24
CA GLY A 16 -2.80 10.07 -1.53
C GLY A 16 -1.70 10.80 -0.74
N VAL A 17 -0.91 10.10 0.07
CA VAL A 17 0.11 10.71 0.95
C VAL A 17 1.44 10.83 0.22
N VAL A 18 1.95 12.03 0.04
CA VAL A 18 3.24 12.29 -0.63
C VAL A 18 4.44 11.86 0.21
N GLY A 19 5.55 11.54 -0.47
CA GLY A 19 6.83 11.21 0.17
C GLY A 19 6.87 9.79 0.77
N SER A 20 7.91 9.52 1.58
CA SER A 20 8.17 8.19 2.15
C SER A 20 7.22 7.77 3.28
N VAL A 21 6.44 8.72 3.82
CA VAL A 21 5.49 8.45 4.91
C VAL A 21 4.38 7.48 4.48
N GLY A 22 4.02 7.49 3.19
CA GLY A 22 3.00 6.61 2.61
C GLY A 22 3.39 5.12 2.53
N LEU A 23 4.69 4.79 2.66
CA LEU A 23 5.16 3.42 2.46
C LEU A 23 4.64 2.45 3.54
N ARG A 24 4.70 2.82 4.82
CA ARG A 24 4.24 1.92 5.90
C ARG A 24 2.72 1.63 5.82
N PRO A 25 1.84 2.63 5.61
CA PRO A 25 0.42 2.37 5.38
C PRO A 25 0.13 1.51 4.15
N ILE A 26 0.88 1.71 3.05
CA ILE A 26 0.78 0.86 1.86
C ILE A 26 1.09 -0.59 2.22
N LEU A 27 2.21 -0.86 2.90
CA LEU A 27 2.59 -2.23 3.28
C LEU A 27 1.53 -2.88 4.17
N SER A 28 0.95 -2.12 5.11
CA SER A 28 -0.17 -2.61 5.95
C SER A 28 -1.41 -2.96 5.14
N ALA A 29 -1.74 -2.18 4.09
CA ALA A 29 -2.85 -2.49 3.19
C ALA A 29 -2.57 -3.72 2.30
N ILE A 30 -1.32 -3.94 1.90
CA ILE A 30 -0.92 -5.15 1.16
C ILE A 30 -1.10 -6.39 2.05
N GLU A 31 -0.65 -6.28 3.30
CA GLU A 31 -0.72 -7.36 4.30
C GLU A 31 -2.17 -7.71 4.69
N SER A 32 -3.09 -6.74 4.67
CA SER A 32 -4.52 -6.99 4.88
C SER A 32 -5.24 -7.55 3.64
N GLY A 33 -4.57 -7.64 2.49
CA GLY A 33 -5.15 -8.15 1.25
C GLY A 33 -6.02 -7.16 0.49
N ASN A 34 -6.01 -5.88 0.88
CA ASN A 34 -6.77 -4.83 0.18
C ASN A 34 -6.15 -4.52 -1.18
N ARG A 35 -6.96 -4.10 -2.15
CA ARG A 35 -6.42 -3.54 -3.41
C ARG A 35 -5.87 -2.15 -3.13
N ILE A 36 -4.70 -1.85 -3.69
CA ILE A 36 -4.06 -0.55 -3.52
C ILE A 36 -4.09 0.24 -4.82
N ALA A 37 -4.59 1.46 -4.75
CA ALA A 37 -4.48 2.46 -5.79
C ALA A 37 -3.38 3.46 -5.41
N LEU A 38 -2.33 3.57 -6.21
CA LEU A 38 -1.22 4.50 -5.97
C LEU A 38 -1.48 5.78 -6.74
N ALA A 39 -1.59 6.92 -6.04
CA ALA A 39 -1.71 8.24 -6.67
C ALA A 39 -0.35 8.94 -6.84
N ASN A 40 0.75 8.31 -6.39
CA ASN A 40 2.09 8.85 -6.41
C ASN A 40 3.14 7.80 -6.78
N LYS A 41 4.34 8.25 -7.18
CA LYS A 41 5.41 7.37 -7.69
C LYS A 41 6.43 6.97 -6.62
N GLU A 42 6.57 7.77 -5.57
CA GLU A 42 7.64 7.64 -4.59
C GLU A 42 7.68 6.24 -3.96
N PRO A 43 6.57 5.64 -3.49
CA PRO A 43 6.60 4.29 -2.90
C PRO A 43 7.09 3.22 -3.88
N MET A 44 6.70 3.29 -5.15
CA MET A 44 7.15 2.37 -6.19
C MET A 44 8.64 2.53 -6.49
N VAL A 45 9.12 3.77 -6.56
CA VAL A 45 10.55 4.06 -6.82
C VAL A 45 11.43 3.60 -5.65
N MET A 46 10.96 3.76 -4.41
CA MET A 46 11.75 3.41 -3.22
C MET A 46 11.69 1.92 -2.87
N ALA A 47 10.54 1.27 -3.10
CA ALA A 47 10.25 -0.04 -2.52
C ALA A 47 9.39 -0.94 -3.42
N GLY A 48 9.40 -0.71 -4.74
CA GLY A 48 8.60 -1.47 -5.70
C GLY A 48 8.77 -2.99 -5.55
N ASP A 49 10.01 -3.48 -5.52
CA ASP A 49 10.30 -4.92 -5.37
C ASP A 49 9.74 -5.50 -4.07
N LEU A 50 9.84 -4.75 -2.96
CA LEU A 50 9.29 -5.15 -1.67
C LEU A 50 7.76 -5.21 -1.70
N MET A 51 7.13 -4.20 -2.32
CA MET A 51 5.68 -4.15 -2.48
C MET A 51 5.19 -5.34 -3.31
N PHE A 52 5.84 -5.61 -4.44
CA PHE A 52 5.50 -6.75 -5.29
C PHE A 52 5.72 -8.10 -4.60
N CYS A 53 6.80 -8.26 -3.83
CA CYS A 53 7.04 -9.49 -3.06
C CYS A 53 5.96 -9.76 -2.00
N ARG A 54 5.31 -8.71 -1.47
CA ARG A 54 4.24 -8.86 -0.46
C ARG A 54 2.84 -8.90 -1.06
N CYS A 55 2.66 -8.45 -2.31
CA CYS A 55 1.38 -8.49 -2.99
C CYS A 55 0.92 -9.92 -3.28
N HIS A 56 -0.32 -10.21 -2.94
CA HIS A 56 -0.99 -11.42 -3.36
C HIS A 56 -1.59 -11.17 -4.75
N LEU A 57 -1.00 -11.77 -5.79
CA LEU A 57 -1.60 -11.72 -7.11
C LEU A 57 -2.93 -12.49 -7.09
N PRO A 58 -4.04 -11.91 -7.60
CA PRO A 58 -5.24 -12.68 -7.81
C PRO A 58 -4.91 -13.84 -8.76
N LYS A 59 -5.35 -15.05 -8.41
CA LYS A 59 -5.27 -16.22 -9.30
C LYS A 59 -6.12 -16.00 -10.54
#